data_AF-A0A9X0A446-F1
#
_entry.id   AF-A0A9X0A446-F1
#
_cell.length_a   1.000
_cell.length_b   1.000
_cell.length_c   1.000
_cell.angle_alpha   90.00
_cell.angle_beta   90.00
_cell.angle_gamma   90.00
#
_symmetry.space_group_name_H-M   'P 1'
#
loop_
_entity.id
_entity.type
_entity.pdbx_description
1 polymer ?
#
loop_
_entity_poly.entity_id
_entity_poly.type
_entity_poly.pdbx_seq_one_letter_code
_entity_poly.pdbx_strand_id
1 'polypeptide(L)'
;MGYAMAFRGDLIRCTVMFKEEKKISNKKVRVPVVFTLNHKRITPEGQKNAIFTHYNPNDPGLFPYIGMMDKGCSVLAKMCAKNDEDLKTSLANVCQEHQELKSNLADVCQEVKQMKECLEENNKTLKAVLAKLNGSQNTPL
;
A
#
# COMPACT_ATOMS: atom_id res chain seq x y z
N MET A 1 -22.02 -31.26 -23.95
CA MET A 1 -21.75 -30.43 -22.75
C MET A 1 -22.77 -29.30 -22.77
N GLY A 2 -23.48 -29.06 -21.67
CA GLY A 2 -24.63 -28.15 -21.64
C GLY A 2 -24.25 -26.70 -21.35
N TYR A 3 -25.11 -25.78 -21.77
CA TYR A 3 -25.05 -24.37 -21.38
C TYR A 3 -25.26 -24.20 -19.88
N ALA A 4 -24.48 -23.35 -19.23
CA ALA A 4 -24.73 -22.94 -17.86
C ALA A 4 -25.77 -21.81 -17.87
N MET A 5 -27.00 -22.12 -17.45
CA MET A 5 -28.07 -21.15 -17.29
C MET A 5 -28.06 -20.60 -15.86
N ALA A 6 -28.18 -19.28 -15.72
CA ALA A 6 -28.36 -18.63 -14.43
C ALA A 6 -29.85 -18.43 -14.13
N PHE A 7 -30.23 -18.61 -12.88
CA PHE A 7 -31.59 -18.45 -12.37
C PHE A 7 -31.67 -17.33 -11.33
N ARG A 8 -32.90 -16.98 -10.92
CA ARG A 8 -33.14 -15.98 -9.89
C ARG A 8 -32.41 -16.37 -8.60
N GLY A 9 -31.58 -15.46 -8.09
CA GLY A 9 -30.80 -15.67 -6.87
C GLY A 9 -29.39 -16.21 -7.10
N ASP A 10 -29.05 -16.61 -8.34
CA ASP A 10 -27.71 -17.06 -8.66
C ASP A 10 -26.69 -15.93 -8.59
N LEU A 11 -25.48 -16.27 -8.14
CA LEU A 11 -24.35 -15.37 -8.09
C LEU A 11 -23.47 -15.57 -9.33
N ILE A 12 -23.48 -14.57 -10.20
CA ILE A 12 -22.50 -14.45 -11.29
C ILE A 12 -21.36 -13.55 -10.81
N ARG A 13 -20.13 -14.04 -10.87
CA ARG A 13 -18.92 -13.27 -10.56
C ARG A 13 -18.04 -13.19 -11.79
N CYS A 14 -17.66 -11.98 -12.17
CA CYS A 14 -16.60 -11.68 -13.12
C CYS A 14 -15.38 -11.20 -12.33
N THR A 15 -14.23 -11.82 -12.54
CA THR A 15 -12.96 -11.45 -11.88
C THR A 15 -11.92 -11.13 -12.92
N VAL A 16 -11.40 -9.91 -12.89
CA VAL A 16 -10.28 -9.46 -13.73
C VAL A 16 -8.98 -9.61 -12.94
N MET A 17 -8.05 -10.40 -13.45
CA MET A 17 -6.81 -10.77 -12.74
C MET A 17 -5.66 -9.83 -13.14
N PHE A 18 -5.68 -8.60 -12.65
CA PHE A 18 -4.68 -7.58 -12.99
C PHE A 18 -3.24 -7.98 -12.65
N LYS A 19 -3.03 -8.75 -11.56
CA LYS A 19 -1.70 -9.28 -11.18
C LYS A 19 -1.10 -10.26 -12.22
N GLU A 20 -1.93 -10.80 -13.12
CA GLU A 20 -1.51 -11.74 -14.17
C GLU A 20 -1.45 -11.06 -15.56
N GLU A 21 -1.28 -9.74 -15.60
CA GLU A 21 -1.18 -9.00 -16.86
C GLU A 21 0.00 -9.49 -17.72
N LYS A 22 -0.24 -9.56 -19.03
CA LYS A 22 0.80 -9.82 -20.03
C LYS A 22 0.87 -8.65 -20.99
N LYS A 23 2.05 -8.03 -21.08
CA LYS A 23 2.30 -6.97 -22.06
C LYS A 23 2.15 -7.52 -23.48
N ILE A 24 1.41 -6.77 -24.29
CA ILE A 24 1.30 -6.99 -25.74
C ILE A 24 2.08 -5.90 -26.48
N SER A 25 2.02 -4.67 -25.97
CA SER A 25 2.81 -3.54 -26.46
C SER A 25 3.03 -2.53 -25.33
N ASN A 26 3.78 -1.45 -25.62
CA ASN A 26 4.03 -0.36 -24.65
C ASN A 26 2.75 0.34 -24.14
N LYS A 27 1.62 0.19 -24.84
CA LYS A 27 0.33 0.83 -24.49
C LYS A 27 -0.79 -0.18 -24.25
N LYS A 28 -0.52 -1.48 -24.30
CA LYS A 28 -1.58 -2.49 -24.25
C LYS A 28 -1.13 -3.72 -23.49
N VAL A 29 -1.95 -4.11 -22.53
CA VAL A 29 -1.82 -5.37 -21.80
C VAL A 29 -3.05 -6.24 -22.04
N ARG A 30 -2.89 -7.55 -21.85
CA ARG A 30 -4.01 -8.48 -21.68
C ARG A 30 -4.04 -8.97 -20.24
N VAL A 31 -5.23 -9.10 -19.69
CA VAL A 31 -5.45 -9.69 -18.36
C VAL A 31 -6.48 -10.81 -18.45
N PRO A 32 -6.29 -11.91 -17.72
CA PRO A 32 -7.27 -12.97 -17.63
C PRO A 32 -8.59 -12.48 -17.01
N VAL A 33 -9.69 -13.01 -17.52
CA VAL A 33 -11.03 -12.83 -16.96
C VAL A 33 -11.59 -14.20 -16.61
N VAL A 34 -12.03 -14.35 -15.36
CA VAL A 34 -12.64 -15.58 -14.86
C VAL A 34 -14.09 -15.31 -14.53
N PHE A 35 -14.98 -16.10 -15.11
CA PHE A 35 -16.40 -16.11 -14.77
C PHE A 35 -16.72 -17.31 -13.89
N THR A 36 -17.54 -17.09 -12.86
CA THR A 36 -18.11 -18.16 -12.07
C THR A 36 -19.61 -17.97 -11.90
N LEU A 37 -20.36 -19.07 -11.97
CA LEU A 37 -21.77 -19.15 -11.61
C LEU A 37 -21.87 -20.00 -10.33
N ASN A 38 -22.40 -19.42 -9.25
CA ASN A 38 -22.49 -20.07 -7.93
C ASN A 38 -21.15 -20.73 -7.52
N HIS A 39 -20.06 -19.98 -7.66
CA HIS A 39 -18.67 -20.39 -7.36
C HIS A 39 -18.05 -21.42 -8.32
N LYS A 40 -18.81 -21.97 -9.26
CA LYS A 40 -18.28 -22.88 -10.28
C LYS A 40 -17.79 -22.09 -11.48
N ARG A 41 -16.54 -22.33 -11.90
CA ARG A 41 -15.97 -21.69 -13.09
C ARG A 41 -16.77 -22.10 -14.32
N ILE A 42 -17.11 -21.11 -15.16
CA ILE A 42 -17.76 -21.32 -16.45
C ILE A 42 -16.83 -20.83 -17.57
N THR A 43 -16.85 -21.51 -18.71
CA THR A 43 -16.08 -21.16 -19.90
C THR A 43 -16.99 -21.10 -21.12
N PRO A 44 -16.68 -20.27 -22.13
CA PRO A 44 -17.46 -20.22 -23.35
C PRO A 44 -17.39 -21.57 -24.07
N GLU A 45 -18.47 -21.95 -24.74
CA GLU A 45 -18.52 -23.17 -25.52
C GLU A 45 -17.44 -23.18 -26.62
N GLY A 46 -16.75 -24.31 -26.81
CA GLY A 46 -15.69 -24.46 -27.81
C GLY A 46 -14.35 -23.82 -27.46
N GLN A 47 -14.27 -23.01 -26.39
CA GLN A 47 -13.00 -22.45 -25.91
C GLN A 47 -12.42 -23.29 -24.78
N LYS A 48 -11.35 -24.04 -25.07
CA LYS A 48 -10.48 -24.65 -24.04
C LYS A 48 -9.54 -23.63 -23.38
N ASN A 49 -9.47 -22.42 -23.91
CA ASN A 49 -8.53 -21.39 -23.50
C ASN A 49 -9.17 -20.40 -22.51
N ALA A 50 -8.33 -19.76 -21.69
CA ALA A 50 -8.77 -18.71 -20.78
C ALA A 50 -9.36 -17.51 -21.54
N ILE A 51 -10.37 -16.85 -20.94
CA ILE A 51 -10.90 -15.58 -21.45
C ILE A 51 -9.93 -14.47 -21.06
N PHE A 52 -9.70 -13.52 -21.96
CA PHE A 52 -8.88 -12.36 -21.70
C PHE A 52 -9.62 -11.08 -22.09
N THR A 53 -9.31 -9.99 -21.39
CA THR A 53 -9.64 -8.64 -21.83
C THR A 53 -8.37 -7.83 -22.05
N HIS A 54 -8.49 -6.76 -22.80
CA HIS A 54 -7.41 -5.84 -23.12
C HIS A 54 -7.70 -4.47 -22.51
N TYR A 55 -6.67 -3.84 -21.96
CA TYR A 55 -6.75 -2.43 -21.58
C TYR A 55 -5.39 -1.75 -21.74
N ASN A 56 -5.42 -0.43 -21.74
CA ASN A 56 -4.24 0.40 -21.67
C ASN A 56 -4.12 0.90 -20.23
N PRO A 57 -3.00 0.61 -19.52
CA PRO A 57 -2.79 1.11 -18.16
C PRO A 57 -2.74 2.64 -18.04
N ASN A 58 -2.54 3.35 -19.16
CA ASN A 58 -2.47 4.81 -19.20
C ASN A 58 -3.82 5.48 -19.55
N ASP A 59 -4.85 4.71 -19.90
CA ASP A 59 -6.19 5.22 -20.22
C ASP A 59 -7.12 5.07 -19.01
N PRO A 60 -8.35 5.64 -19.02
CA PRO A 60 -9.36 5.32 -18.02
C PRO A 60 -9.50 3.81 -17.87
N GLY A 61 -9.53 3.33 -16.62
CA GLY A 61 -9.49 1.91 -16.29
C GLY A 61 -10.67 1.10 -16.86
N LEU A 62 -10.69 -0.21 -16.57
CA LEU A 62 -11.79 -1.07 -16.97
C LEU A 62 -13.04 -0.78 -16.14
N PHE A 63 -14.14 -0.44 -16.80
CA PHE A 63 -15.43 -0.23 -16.15
C PHE A 63 -16.35 -1.45 -16.37
N PRO A 64 -16.99 -1.96 -15.30
CA PRO A 64 -17.96 -3.02 -15.46
C PRO A 64 -19.18 -2.51 -16.23
N TYR A 65 -19.65 -3.30 -17.18
CA TYR A 65 -20.88 -3.04 -17.92
C TYR A 65 -21.81 -4.24 -17.83
N ILE A 66 -23.08 -3.99 -17.54
CA ILE A 66 -24.12 -5.01 -17.52
C ILE A 66 -25.22 -4.56 -18.48
N GLY A 67 -25.37 -5.27 -19.60
CA GLY A 67 -26.48 -5.09 -20.52
C GLY A 67 -27.62 -6.04 -20.16
N MET A 68 -28.82 -5.51 -20.01
CA MET A 68 -30.05 -6.29 -19.79
C MET A 68 -30.93 -6.16 -21.04
N MET A 69 -31.35 -7.28 -21.63
CA MET A 69 -32.17 -7.27 -22.86
C MET A 69 -33.67 -7.23 -22.57
N ASP A 70 -34.14 -7.79 -21.45
CA ASP A 70 -35.56 -7.95 -21.16
C ASP A 70 -36.09 -6.94 -20.13
N LYS A 71 -37.29 -6.42 -20.40
CA LYS A 71 -38.03 -5.56 -19.47
C LYS A 71 -38.60 -6.41 -18.33
N GLY A 72 -37.97 -6.36 -17.15
CA GLY A 72 -38.44 -7.06 -15.94
C GLY A 72 -37.34 -7.76 -15.14
N CYS A 73 -36.15 -7.89 -15.69
CA CYS A 73 -35.00 -8.45 -14.98
C CYS A 73 -34.28 -7.36 -14.20
N SER A 74 -34.00 -7.61 -12.92
CA SER A 74 -33.16 -6.77 -12.08
C SER A 74 -31.93 -7.55 -11.61
N VAL A 75 -30.84 -6.83 -11.42
CA VAL A 75 -29.58 -7.38 -10.91
C VAL A 75 -29.07 -6.51 -9.78
N LEU A 76 -28.49 -7.13 -8.76
CA LEU A 76 -27.72 -6.43 -7.75
C LEU A 76 -26.24 -6.57 -8.12
N ALA A 77 -25.62 -5.45 -8.51
CA ALA A 77 -24.20 -5.43 -8.84
C ALA A 77 -23.39 -4.91 -7.64
N LYS A 78 -22.35 -5.65 -7.26
CA LYS A 78 -21.36 -5.22 -6.26
C LYS A 78 -19.97 -5.30 -6.87
N MET A 79 -19.25 -4.18 -6.88
CA MET A 79 -17.85 -4.14 -7.26
C MET A 79 -16.98 -4.24 -6.00
N CYS A 80 -15.98 -5.13 -6.02
CA CYS A 80 -15.05 -5.32 -4.91
C CYS A 80 -13.63 -5.38 -5.49
N ALA A 81 -12.73 -4.51 -5.02
CA ALA A 81 -11.31 -4.70 -5.24
C ALA A 81 -10.79 -5.78 -4.28
N LYS A 82 -9.96 -6.71 -4.76
CA LYS A 82 -9.38 -7.77 -3.92
C LYS A 82 -8.23 -7.28 -3.01
N ASN A 83 -8.11 -5.96 -2.84
CA ASN A 83 -6.92 -5.30 -2.29
C ASN A 83 -6.98 -5.08 -0.77
N ASP A 84 -8.08 -5.40 -0.09
CA ASP A 84 -8.24 -5.00 1.31
C ASP A 84 -7.18 -5.60 2.25
N GLU A 85 -6.76 -6.85 2.03
CA GLU A 85 -5.81 -7.51 2.95
C GLU A 85 -4.35 -7.14 2.70
N ASP A 86 -3.94 -6.99 1.44
CA ASP A 86 -2.59 -6.52 1.10
C ASP A 86 -2.40 -5.06 1.55
N LEU A 87 -3.41 -4.20 1.35
CA LEU A 87 -3.34 -2.79 1.73
C LEU A 87 -3.34 -2.61 3.26
N LYS A 88 -4.11 -3.41 4.00
CA LYS A 88 -4.07 -3.44 5.47
C LYS A 88 -2.70 -3.89 5.98
N THR A 89 -2.12 -4.91 5.36
CA THR A 89 -0.79 -5.42 5.75
C THR A 89 0.28 -4.35 5.51
N SER A 90 0.28 -3.72 4.35
CA SER A 90 1.20 -2.60 4.07
C SER A 90 1.00 -1.43 5.01
N LEU A 91 -0.25 -1.05 5.32
CA LEU A 91 -0.54 0.02 6.26
C LEU A 91 -0.05 -0.31 7.68
N ALA A 92 -0.24 -1.56 8.14
CA ALA A 92 0.25 -2.02 9.43
C ALA A 92 1.78 -1.93 9.53
N ASN A 93 2.50 -2.35 8.49
CA ASN A 93 3.96 -2.25 8.44
C ASN A 93 4.43 -0.79 8.51
N VAL A 94 3.82 0.11 7.74
CA VAL A 94 4.14 1.54 7.77
C VAL A 94 3.88 2.14 9.16
N CYS A 95 2.79 1.76 9.81
CA CYS A 95 2.50 2.20 11.18
C CYS A 95 3.55 1.70 12.19
N GLN A 96 4.03 0.46 12.04
CA GLN A 96 5.07 -0.10 12.88
C GLN A 96 6.41 0.62 12.69
N GLU A 97 6.85 0.81 11.45
CA GLU A 97 8.08 1.57 11.12
C GLU A 97 8.02 2.99 11.68
N HIS A 98 6.87 3.66 11.58
CA HIS A 98 6.68 5.00 12.14
C HIS A 98 6.79 5.02 13.67
N GLN A 99 6.31 3.99 14.37
CA GLN A 99 6.45 3.88 15.82
C GLN A 99 7.91 3.67 16.23
N GLU A 100 8.64 2.85 15.49
CA GLU A 100 10.07 2.61 15.72
C GLU A 100 10.89 3.88 15.48
N LEU A 101 10.69 4.58 14.36
CA LEU A 101 11.33 5.86 14.09
C LEU A 101 11.03 6.90 15.18
N LYS A 102 9.80 6.94 15.68
CA LYS A 102 9.41 7.85 16.75
C LYS A 102 10.14 7.54 18.07
N SER A 103 10.34 6.26 18.39
CA SER A 103 11.12 5.85 19.57
C SER A 103 12.57 6.25 19.41
N ASN A 104 13.20 5.89 18.29
CA ASN A 104 14.60 6.22 18.01
C ASN A 104 14.85 7.73 18.04
N LEU A 105 13.91 8.53 17.52
CA LEU A 105 14.01 9.99 17.58
C LEU A 105 13.96 10.52 19.02
N ALA A 106 13.12 9.91 19.89
CA ALA A 106 13.06 10.29 21.29
C ALA A 106 14.39 10.02 22.02
N ASP A 107 15.01 8.86 21.74
CA ASP A 107 16.31 8.49 22.30
C ASP A 107 17.41 9.46 21.87
N VAL A 108 17.48 9.77 20.56
CA VAL A 108 18.43 10.76 20.02
C VAL A 108 18.20 12.14 20.65
N CYS A 109 16.95 12.58 20.82
CA CYS A 109 16.65 13.84 21.49
C CYS A 109 17.15 13.86 22.94
N GLN A 110 17.05 12.75 23.66
CA GLN A 110 17.55 12.62 25.02
C GLN A 110 19.08 12.69 25.07
N GLU A 111 19.78 11.97 24.19
CA GLU A 111 21.24 12.00 24.10
C GLU A 111 21.75 13.42 23.77
N VAL A 112 21.12 14.10 22.82
CA VAL A 112 21.48 15.49 22.47
C VAL A 112 21.29 16.43 23.67
N LYS A 113 20.24 16.23 24.47
CA LYS A 113 20.00 17.02 25.68
C LYS A 113 21.11 16.80 26.73
N GLN A 114 21.47 15.54 26.99
CA GLN A 114 22.55 15.20 27.91
C GLN A 114 23.89 15.76 27.44
N MET A 115 24.17 15.66 26.13
CA MET A 115 25.39 16.19 25.54
C MET A 115 25.49 17.72 25.69
N LYS A 116 24.36 18.42 25.50
CA LYS A 116 24.28 19.87 25.72
C LYS A 116 24.58 20.23 27.18
N GLU A 117 23.99 19.52 28.14
CA GLU A 117 24.21 19.75 29.58
C GLU A 117 25.68 19.56 29.97
N CYS A 118 26.32 18.47 29.52
CA CYS A 118 27.75 18.22 29.72
C CYS A 118 28.63 19.34 29.10
N LEU A 119 28.27 19.84 27.92
CA LEU A 119 29.02 20.91 27.26
C LEU A 119 28.93 22.23 28.04
N GLU A 120 27.75 22.55 28.57
CA GLU A 120 27.54 23.72 29.42
C GLU A 120 28.35 23.65 30.73
N GLU A 121 28.42 22.46 31.34
CA GLU A 121 29.22 22.22 32.55
C GLU A 121 30.72 22.36 32.27
N ASN A 122 31.22 21.75 31.19
CA ASN A 122 32.61 21.89 30.77
C ASN A 122 32.99 23.35 30.52
N ASN A 123 32.11 24.13 29.89
CA ASN A 123 32.31 25.56 29.66
C ASN A 123 32.38 26.36 30.97
N LYS A 124 31.55 26.03 31.98
CA LYS A 124 31.64 26.66 33.31
C LYS A 124 32.98 26.35 33.98
N THR A 125 33.42 25.09 33.94
CA THR A 125 34.69 24.64 34.50
C THR A 125 35.88 25.34 33.83
N LEU A 126 35.89 25.42 32.49
CA LEU A 126 36.93 26.13 31.73
C LEU A 126 37.02 27.61 32.11
N LYS A 127 35.88 28.30 32.23
CA LYS A 127 35.84 29.70 32.68
C LYS A 127 36.44 29.87 34.08
N ALA A 128 36.13 28.96 35.00
CA ALA A 128 36.67 28.99 36.36
C ALA A 128 38.19 28.74 36.40
N VAL A 129 38.70 27.80 35.59
CA VAL A 129 40.14 27.53 35.47
C VAL A 129 40.88 28.73 34.88
N LEU A 130 40.35 29.34 33.81
CA LEU A 130 40.91 30.56 33.21
C LEU A 130 41.00 31.71 34.21
N ALA A 131 39.96 31.93 35.01
CA ALA A 131 39.96 32.98 36.04
C ALA A 131 41.06 32.76 37.10
N LYS A 132 41.29 31.51 37.54
CA LYS A 132 42.35 31.16 38.49
C LYS A 132 43.75 31.40 37.92
N LEU A 133 43.98 31.03 36.67
CA LEU A 133 45.27 31.24 36.00
C LEU A 133 45.58 32.73 35.85
N ASN A 134 44.59 33.55 35.49
CA ASN A 134 44.76 34.99 35.33
C ASN A 134 44.90 35.74 36.67
N GLY A 135 44.31 35.23 37.75
CA GLY A 135 44.45 35.82 39.10
C GLY A 135 45.81 35.60 39.76
N SER A 136 46.63 34.68 39.24
CA SER A 136 47.92 34.27 39.83
C SER A 136 49.11 35.15 39.42
N GLN A 137 48.92 36.21 38.63
CA GLN A 137 49.99 37.12 38.19
C GLN A 137 50.15 38.39 39.04
N ASN A 138 49.41 38.57 40.14
CA ASN A 138 49.47 39.77 40.99
C ASN A 138 49.93 39.50 42.43
N THR A 139 51.04 38.80 42.62
CA THR A 139 51.79 38.84 43.90
C THR A 139 53.04 39.69 43.71
N PRO A 140 53.12 40.90 44.31
CA PRO A 140 54.35 41.70 44.32
C PRO A 140 55.40 41.00 45.21
N LEU A 141 56.62 40.90 44.69
CA LEU A 141 57.84 40.60 45.44
C LEU A 141 58.22 41.80 46.33
#